data_AF-A0A179EV44-F1
#
_entry.id   AF-A0A179EV44-F1
#
_cell.length_a   1.000
_cell.length_b   1.000
_cell.length_c   1.000
_cell.angle_alpha   90.00
_cell.angle_beta   90.00
_cell.angle_gamma   90.00
#
_symmetry.space_group_name_H-M   'P 1'
#
loop_
_entity.id
_entity.type
_entity.pdbx_description
1 polymer ?
#
loop_
_entity_poly.entity_id
_entity_poly.type
_entity_poly.pdbx_seq_one_letter_code
_entity_poly.pdbx_strand_id
1 'polypeptide(L)'
;MSTNLENKKAIRKRITELTSLPEWQENDETVAEVQELGKKLSGEEKIVYRKPAMIAVWHGEKILVTGTAEQLSEITGLSKQTIRTKAKEMRVDSKGRKFKYCVEESK
;
A
#
# COMPACT_ATOMS: atom_id res chain seq x y z
N MET A 1 22.90 -13.13 -11.33
CA MET A 1 21.63 -12.49 -10.88
C MET A 1 20.50 -13.50 -11.07
N SER A 2 20.39 -14.51 -10.20
CA SER A 2 19.30 -15.50 -10.31
C SER A 2 17.98 -14.80 -10.04
N THR A 3 17.07 -14.89 -11.00
CA THR A 3 15.81 -14.17 -10.97
C THR A 3 14.96 -14.68 -9.82
N ASN A 4 14.23 -13.78 -9.16
CA ASN A 4 13.32 -14.05 -8.03
C ASN A 4 12.41 -15.29 -8.25
N LEU A 5 12.12 -15.60 -9.53
CA LEU A 5 11.34 -16.75 -9.97
C LEU A 5 12.02 -18.11 -9.76
N GLU A 6 13.33 -18.23 -10.00
CA GLU A 6 14.08 -19.48 -9.80
C GLU A 6 14.18 -19.82 -8.30
N ASN A 7 14.41 -18.81 -7.46
CA ASN A 7 14.42 -18.96 -6.02
C ASN A 7 13.04 -19.38 -5.48
N LYS A 8 11.95 -18.81 -5.99
CA LYS A 8 10.58 -19.23 -5.62
C LYS A 8 10.27 -20.67 -6.04
N LYS A 9 10.74 -21.11 -7.20
CA LYS A 9 10.60 -22.51 -7.63
C LYS A 9 11.39 -23.48 -6.74
N ALA A 10 12.61 -23.12 -6.36
CA ALA A 10 13.44 -23.91 -5.45
C ALA A 10 12.79 -24.04 -4.06
N ILE A 11 12.26 -22.93 -3.51
CA ILE A 11 11.53 -22.93 -2.22
C ILE A 11 10.30 -23.84 -2.27
N ARG A 12 9.49 -23.78 -3.35
CA ARG A 12 8.32 -24.66 -3.51
C ARG A 12 8.72 -26.14 -3.56
N LYS A 13 9.77 -26.47 -4.33
CA LYS A 13 10.29 -27.83 -4.42
C LYS A 13 10.72 -28.35 -3.04
N ARG A 14 11.42 -27.53 -2.27
CA ARG A 14 11.86 -27.88 -0.91
C ARG A 14 10.69 -28.12 0.05
N ILE A 15 9.67 -27.26 0.02
CA ILE A 15 8.44 -27.49 0.81
C ILE A 15 7.80 -28.83 0.42
N THR A 16 7.68 -29.13 -0.88
CA THR A 16 7.10 -30.39 -1.35
C THR A 16 7.89 -31.62 -0.89
N GLU A 17 9.23 -31.55 -0.85
CA GLU A 17 10.07 -32.61 -0.32
C GLU A 17 9.82 -32.83 1.19
N LEU A 18 9.73 -31.74 1.96
CA LEU A 18 9.49 -31.79 3.41
C LEU A 18 8.10 -32.31 3.76
N THR A 19 7.08 -31.96 2.97
CA THR A 19 5.68 -32.39 3.18
C THR A 19 5.32 -33.66 2.40
N SER A 20 6.30 -34.37 1.83
CA SER A 20 6.06 -35.59 1.06
C SER A 20 5.68 -36.78 1.94
N LEU A 21 6.14 -36.79 3.19
CA LEU A 21 5.82 -37.82 4.17
C LEU A 21 4.58 -37.41 4.96
N PRO A 22 3.60 -38.30 5.22
CA PRO A 22 2.41 -37.95 5.98
C PRO A 22 2.68 -37.44 7.40
N GLU A 23 3.76 -37.94 8.03
CA GLU A 23 4.15 -37.66 9.43
C GLU A 23 5.02 -36.40 9.58
N TRP A 24 5.22 -35.62 8.51
CA TRP A 24 6.06 -34.42 8.56
C TRP A 24 5.65 -33.40 9.62
N GLN A 25 4.37 -33.42 10.04
CA GLN A 25 3.81 -32.56 11.06
C GLN A 25 4.21 -32.97 12.49
N GLU A 26 4.74 -34.17 12.68
CA GLU A 26 5.20 -34.68 13.98
C GLU A 26 6.63 -34.23 14.30
N ASN A 27 7.35 -33.70 13.32
CA ASN A 27 8.70 -33.17 13.49
C ASN A 27 8.68 -31.63 13.53
N ASP A 28 8.83 -31.07 14.73
CA ASP A 28 8.84 -29.62 14.97
C ASP A 28 9.88 -28.86 14.13
N GLU A 29 11.04 -29.46 13.85
CA GLU A 29 12.07 -28.85 12.99
C GLU A 29 11.62 -28.76 11.54
N THR A 30 10.96 -29.81 11.04
CA THR A 30 10.40 -29.85 9.68
C THR A 30 9.27 -28.84 9.53
N VAL A 31 8.41 -28.73 10.55
CA VAL A 31 7.33 -27.73 10.59
C VAL A 31 7.90 -26.30 10.58
N ALA A 32 8.95 -26.03 11.36
CA ALA A 32 9.60 -24.74 11.39
C ALA A 32 10.21 -24.37 10.02
N GLU A 33 10.91 -25.30 9.36
CA GLU A 33 11.50 -25.09 8.03
C GLU A 33 10.42 -24.79 6.98
N VAL A 34 9.32 -25.56 6.96
CA VAL A 34 8.19 -25.33 6.04
C VAL A 34 7.55 -23.96 6.27
N GLN A 35 7.37 -23.53 7.52
CA GLN A 35 6.83 -22.21 7.85
C GLN A 35 7.75 -21.07 7.40
N GLU A 36 9.06 -21.20 7.60
CA GLU A 36 10.04 -20.19 7.17
C GLU A 36 10.07 -20.06 5.64
N LEU A 37 10.07 -21.18 4.94
CA LEU A 37 9.98 -21.24 3.48
C LEU A 37 8.65 -20.67 2.97
N GLY A 38 7.55 -20.94 3.68
CA GLY A 38 6.23 -20.37 3.40
C GLY A 38 6.22 -18.84 3.51
N LYS A 39 6.83 -18.26 4.55
CA LYS A 39 6.97 -16.81 4.70
C LYS A 39 7.79 -16.19 3.57
N LYS A 40 8.91 -16.83 3.19
CA LYS A 40 9.75 -16.42 2.04
C LYS A 40 8.99 -16.47 0.71
N LEU A 41 8.09 -17.44 0.53
CA LEU A 41 7.28 -17.60 -0.67
C LEU A 41 6.11 -16.61 -0.74
N SER A 42 5.41 -16.44 0.39
CA SER A 42 4.31 -15.48 0.53
C SER A 42 4.79 -14.06 0.30
N GLY A 43 6.11 -13.85 0.41
CA GLY A 43 6.79 -12.62 0.08
C GLY A 43 6.06 -11.47 0.73
N GLU A 44 5.96 -11.51 2.07
CA GLU A 44 5.23 -10.53 2.89
C GLU A 44 5.49 -9.13 2.36
N GLU A 45 4.64 -8.71 1.42
CA GLU A 45 4.45 -7.33 1.06
C GLU A 45 3.82 -6.79 2.33
N LYS A 46 4.68 -6.32 3.24
CA LYS A 46 4.26 -5.51 4.38
C LYS A 46 3.20 -4.59 3.81
N ILE A 47 1.95 -4.76 4.24
CA ILE A 47 0.88 -3.87 3.84
C ILE A 47 1.34 -2.52 4.32
N VAL A 48 1.92 -1.72 3.41
CA VAL A 48 2.40 -0.39 3.75
C VAL A 48 1.13 0.43 3.88
N TYR A 49 0.66 0.56 5.13
CA TYR A 49 -0.40 1.49 5.48
C TYR A 49 0.12 2.89 5.16
N ARG A 50 -0.10 3.34 3.91
CA ARG A 50 0.20 4.71 3.51
C ARG A 50 -0.72 5.60 4.32
N LYS A 51 -0.15 6.53 5.10
CA LYS A 51 -0.93 7.56 5.77
C LYS A 51 -1.86 8.24 4.76
N PRO A 52 -3.09 8.60 5.14
CA PRO A 52 -3.99 9.30 4.25
C PRO A 52 -3.32 10.58 3.74
N ALA A 53 -3.18 10.70 2.42
CA ALA A 53 -2.51 11.85 1.82
C ALA A 53 -3.22 13.16 2.18
N MET A 54 -2.44 14.13 2.66
CA MET A 54 -2.92 15.47 2.96
C MET A 54 -3.10 16.27 1.67
N ILE A 55 -4.19 17.02 1.59
CA ILE A 55 -4.56 17.86 0.45
C ILE A 55 -4.84 19.27 0.96
N ALA A 56 -4.24 20.26 0.31
CA ALA A 56 -4.54 21.68 0.53
C ALA A 56 -5.53 22.18 -0.52
N VAL A 57 -6.55 22.91 -0.07
CA VAL A 57 -7.51 23.64 -0.90
C VAL A 57 -7.08 25.10 -0.94
N TRP A 58 -6.81 25.59 -2.15
CA TRP A 58 -6.38 26.95 -2.43
C TRP A 58 -7.51 27.73 -3.09
N HIS A 59 -7.57 29.03 -2.83
CA HIS A 59 -8.39 29.98 -3.56
C HIS A 59 -7.52 31.19 -3.92
N GLY A 60 -7.19 31.31 -5.21
CA GLY A 60 -6.12 32.21 -5.65
C GLY A 60 -4.77 31.78 -5.05
N GLU A 61 -4.14 32.70 -4.31
CA GLU A 61 -2.84 32.49 -3.64
C GLU A 61 -2.97 32.09 -2.18
N LYS A 62 -4.19 31.98 -1.64
CA LYS A 62 -4.43 31.67 -0.22
C LYS A 62 -4.85 30.21 -0.06
N ILE A 63 -4.29 29.55 0.96
CA ILE A 63 -4.78 28.25 1.43
C ILE A 63 -6.03 28.51 2.26
N LEU A 64 -7.14 27.88 1.89
CA LEU A 64 -8.38 27.92 2.66
C LEU A 64 -8.37 26.86 3.77
N VAL A 65 -8.02 25.63 3.41
CA VAL A 65 -8.06 24.49 4.33
C VAL A 65 -7.11 23.40 3.86
N THR A 66 -6.50 22.71 4.81
CA THR A 66 -5.65 21.54 4.56
C THR A 66 -6.19 20.37 5.37
N GLY A 67 -6.31 19.20 4.76
CA GLY A 67 -6.85 18.03 5.42
C GLY A 67 -6.77 16.79 4.55
N THR A 68 -7.17 15.66 5.10
CA THR A 68 -7.38 14.45 4.30
C THR A 68 -8.56 14.63 3.36
N ALA A 69 -8.65 13.83 2.29
CA ALA A 69 -9.81 13.85 1.38
C ALA A 69 -11.16 13.62 2.11
N GLU A 70 -11.14 12.95 3.26
CA GLU A 70 -12.31 12.71 4.11
C GLU A 70 -12.75 13.98 4.85
N GLN A 71 -11.83 14.62 5.57
CA GLN A 71 -12.11 15.91 6.24
C GLN A 71 -12.54 16.98 5.24
N LEU A 72 -11.89 17.03 4.07
CA LEU A 72 -12.27 17.97 3.01
C LEU A 72 -13.63 17.64 2.40
N SER A 73 -14.06 16.38 2.41
CA SER A 73 -15.38 15.99 1.92
C SER A 73 -16.48 16.60 2.78
N GLU A 74 -16.30 16.55 4.11
CA GLU A 74 -17.21 17.13 5.08
C GLU A 74 -17.28 18.66 4.96
N ILE A 75 -16.14 19.32 4.75
CA ILE A 75 -16.07 20.80 4.67
C ILE A 75 -16.56 21.33 3.33
N THR A 76 -16.20 20.67 2.22
CA THR A 76 -16.45 21.20 0.87
C THR A 76 -17.74 20.69 0.24
N GLY A 77 -18.38 19.67 0.83
CA GLY A 77 -19.53 18.95 0.27
C GLY A 77 -19.21 18.13 -0.98
N LEU A 78 -17.93 17.96 -1.32
CA LEU A 78 -17.48 17.17 -2.46
C LEU A 78 -17.20 15.74 -2.03
N SER A 79 -17.34 14.77 -2.94
CA SER A 79 -16.95 13.38 -2.64
C SER A 79 -15.43 13.26 -2.48
N LYS A 80 -14.99 12.31 -1.64
CA LYS A 80 -13.56 12.00 -1.43
C LYS A 80 -12.85 11.70 -2.76
N GLN A 81 -13.50 10.98 -3.67
CA GLN A 81 -12.96 10.66 -5.00
C GLN A 81 -12.79 11.92 -5.86
N THR A 82 -13.80 12.80 -5.90
CA THR A 82 -13.73 14.06 -6.65
C THR A 82 -12.57 14.92 -6.17
N ILE A 83 -12.36 15.02 -4.85
CA ILE A 83 -11.25 15.79 -4.27
C ILE A 83 -9.90 15.21 -4.70
N ARG A 84 -9.73 13.89 -4.63
CA ARG A 84 -8.50 13.20 -5.08
C ARG A 84 -8.25 13.37 -6.58
N THR A 85 -9.28 13.29 -7.40
CA THR A 85 -9.18 13.50 -8.86
C THR A 85 -8.79 14.93 -9.17
N LYS A 86 -9.43 15.93 -8.55
CA LYS A 86 -9.06 17.34 -8.72
C LYS A 86 -7.62 17.61 -8.27
N ALA A 87 -7.19 17.01 -7.16
CA ALA A 87 -5.83 17.13 -6.67
C ALA A 87 -4.80 16.50 -7.62
N LYS A 88 -5.16 15.39 -8.29
CA LYS A 88 -4.32 14.71 -9.28
C LYS A 88 -4.23 15.49 -10.59
N GLU A 89 -5.37 16.01 -11.06
CA GLU A 89 -5.47 16.74 -12.33
C GLU A 89 -5.03 18.22 -12.22
N MET A 90 -4.80 18.71 -11.00
CA MET A 90 -4.45 20.12 -10.71
C MET A 90 -5.44 21.14 -11.30
N ARG A 91 -6.71 20.74 -11.45
CA ARG A 91 -7.75 21.59 -12.05
C ARG A 91 -8.29 22.61 -11.05
N VAL A 92 -8.70 23.76 -11.59
CA VAL A 92 -9.46 24.78 -10.87
C VAL A 92 -10.94 24.43 -10.94
N ASP A 93 -11.61 24.43 -9.79
CA ASP A 93 -13.05 24.29 -9.70
C ASP A 93 -13.77 25.51 -10.28
N SER A 94 -15.06 25.38 -10.61
CA SER A 94 -15.90 26.51 -11.04
C SER A 94 -15.96 27.63 -10.00
N LYS A 95 -15.71 27.31 -8.73
CA LYS A 95 -15.59 28.25 -7.60
C LYS A 95 -14.17 28.80 -7.39
N GLY A 96 -13.27 28.67 -8.36
CA GLY A 96 -11.89 29.18 -8.25
C GLY A 96 -10.98 28.40 -7.29
N ARG A 97 -11.42 27.22 -6.81
CA ARG A 97 -10.68 26.41 -5.84
C ARG A 97 -9.70 25.47 -6.54
N LYS A 98 -8.45 25.39 -6.07
CA LYS A 98 -7.45 24.41 -6.52
C LYS A 98 -7.15 23.42 -5.41
N PHE A 99 -7.00 22.15 -5.76
CA PHE A 99 -6.66 21.09 -4.81
C PHE A 99 -5.24 20.62 -5.11
N LYS A 100 -4.38 20.49 -4.10
CA LYS A 100 -3.00 20.04 -4.28
C LYS A 100 -2.60 19.10 -3.17
N TYR A 101 -2.00 17.97 -3.52
CA TYR A 101 -1.39 17.08 -2.52
C TYR A 101 -0.24 17.80 -1.82
N CYS A 102 -0.26 17.78 -0.49
CA CYS A 102 0.90 18.11 0.31
C CYS A 102 1.85 16.92 0.15
N VAL A 103 3.00 17.12 -0.49
CA VAL A 103 4.07 16.11 -0.48
C VAL A 103 4.58 16.09 0.96
N GLU A 104 4.18 15.08 1.73
CA GLU A 104 4.98 14.72 2.90
C GLU A 104 6.30 14.20 2.35
N GLU A 105 7.38 14.97 2.56
CA GLU A 105 8.74 14.47 2.37
C GLU A 105 8.88 13.20 3.21
N SER A 106 8.74 12.07 2.55
CA SER A 106 9.04 10.77 3.14
C SER A 106 10.56 10.70 3.24
N LYS A 107 11.08 11.13 4.39
CA LYS A 107 12.48 10.98 4.78
C LYS A 107 12.81 9.53 5.09
#